data_AF-A0AA97A0T3-F1
#
_entry.id   AF-A0AA97A0T3-F1
#
_cell.length_a   1.000
_cell.length_b   1.000
_cell.length_c   1.000
_cell.angle_alpha   90.00
_cell.angle_beta   90.00
_cell.angle_gamma   90.00
#
_symmetry.space_group_name_H-M   'P 1'
#
loop_
_entity.id
_entity.type
_entity.pdbx_description
1 polymer ?
#
loop_
_entity_poly.entity_id
_entity_poly.type
_entity_poly.pdbx_seq_one_letter_code
_entity_poly.pdbx_strand_id
1 'polypeptide(L)' 'MNNKTTFLVAKNDFMSGMSRVLDIASTRNKRIYNTSKSGDEADKKAILNDWYMIGNDIRGAYEQFKKENKAQA' A
#
# COMPACT_ATOMS: atom_id res chain seq x y z
N MET A 1 -1.02 8.47 -7.99
CA MET A 1 0.00 7.48 -7.62
C MET A 1 -0.48 6.79 -6.35
N ASN A 2 -0.38 5.45 -6.23
CA ASN A 2 -0.79 4.76 -5.01
C ASN A 2 0.33 4.88 -3.98
N ASN A 3 0.15 5.71 -2.96
CA ASN A 3 1.19 6.08 -2.00
C ASN A 3 1.21 5.20 -0.74
N LYS A 4 0.69 3.97 -0.85
CA LYS A 4 0.71 3.00 0.25
C LYS A 4 2.04 2.25 0.24
N THR A 5 2.53 1.88 1.41
CA THR A 5 3.69 0.97 1.57
C THR A 5 3.53 -0.33 0.75
N THR A 6 2.29 -0.76 0.51
CA THR A 6 1.97 -1.95 -0.29
C THR A 6 2.03 -1.75 -1.80
N PHE A 7 2.61 -0.66 -2.31
CA PHE A 7 2.58 -0.35 -3.75
C PHE A 7 3.06 -1.51 -4.64
N LEU A 8 4.17 -2.17 -4.31
CA LEU A 8 4.70 -3.32 -5.07
C LEU A 8 4.23 -4.68 -4.53
N VAL A 9 3.36 -4.68 -3.53
CA VAL A 9 2.82 -5.90 -2.94
C VAL A 9 1.53 -6.26 -3.67
N ALA A 10 1.35 -7.54 -3.99
CA ALA A 10 0.06 -7.99 -4.51
C ALA A 10 -1.03 -7.73 -3.48
N LYS A 11 -2.16 -7.18 -3.95
CA LYS A 11 -3.37 -7.14 -3.13
C LYS A 11 -3.78 -8.57 -2.80
N ASN A 12 -3.72 -8.91 -1.52
CA ASN A 12 -4.13 -10.22 -1.03
C ASN A 12 -5.62 -10.19 -0.71
N ASP A 13 -6.41 -10.94 -1.45
CA ASP A 13 -7.83 -11.17 -1.17
C ASP A 13 -8.23 -12.59 -1.59
N PHE A 14 -9.29 -13.10 -0.96
CA PHE A 14 -9.73 -14.49 -1.10
C PHE A 14 -10.06 -14.86 -2.55
N MET A 15 -10.73 -13.96 -3.27
CA MET A 15 -11.12 -14.18 -4.67
C MET A 15 -9.89 -14.24 -5.59
N SER A 16 -8.94 -13.32 -5.39
CA SER A 16 -7.64 -13.33 -6.05
C SER A 16 -6.91 -14.65 -5.79
N GLY A 17 -6.91 -15.14 -4.54
CA GLY A 17 -6.35 -16.44 -4.15
C GLY A 17 -6.99 -17.64 -4.86
N MET A 18 -8.32 -17.78 -4.80
CA MET A 18 -9.03 -18.87 -5.49
C MET A 18 -8.76 -18.89 -6.99
N SER A 19 -8.72 -17.71 -7.60
CA SER A 19 -8.50 -17.57 -9.02
C SER A 19 -7.08 -17.94 -9.48
N ARG A 20 -6.12 -18.08 -8.56
CA ARG A 20 -4.78 -18.64 -8.85
C ARG A 20 -4.80 -20.13 -9.12
N VAL A 21 -5.69 -20.88 -8.46
CA VAL A 21 -5.84 -22.33 -8.66
C VAL A 21 -6.25 -22.65 -10.09
N LEU A 22 -7.05 -21.76 -10.70
CA LEU A 22 -7.50 -21.88 -12.09
C LEU A 22 -6.52 -21.27 -13.11
N ASP A 23 -5.55 -20.45 -12.68
CA ASP A 23 -4.53 -19.80 -13.53
C ASP A 23 -3.28 -20.68 -13.70
N ILE A 24 -3.48 -21.92 -14.15
CA ILE A 24 -2.40 -22.93 -14.30
C ILE A 24 -1.30 -22.46 -15.27
N ALA A 25 -1.65 -21.63 -16.25
CA ALA A 25 -0.71 -21.06 -17.23
C ALA A 25 -0.10 -19.71 -16.80
N SER A 26 -0.31 -19.26 -15.56
CA SER A 26 0.31 -18.05 -15.00
C SER A 26 0.00 -16.75 -15.77
N THR A 27 -1.12 -16.73 -16.50
CA THR A 27 -1.48 -15.66 -17.43
C THR A 27 -1.78 -14.34 -16.73
N ARG A 28 -2.11 -14.38 -15.43
CA ARG A 28 -2.54 -13.20 -14.69
C ARG A 28 -1.41 -12.47 -13.98
N ASN A 29 -0.23 -13.08 -13.86
CA ASN A 29 0.92 -12.47 -13.17
C ASN A 29 1.21 -11.04 -13.63
N LYS A 30 1.23 -10.79 -14.94
CA LYS A 30 1.54 -9.46 -15.48
C LYS A 30 0.51 -8.36 -15.15
N ARG A 31 -0.73 -8.73 -14.78
CA ARG A 31 -1.81 -7.75 -14.50
C ARG A 31 -2.03 -7.47 -13.02
N ILE A 32 -1.54 -8.34 -12.13
CA ILE A 32 -1.89 -8.29 -10.70
C ILE A 32 -0.84 -7.50 -9.90
N TYR A 33 0.40 -7.45 -10.37
CA TYR A 33 1.48 -6.72 -9.68
C TYR A 33 1.66 -5.33 -10.30
N ASN A 34 1.75 -4.30 -9.46
CA ASN A 34 2.36 -3.05 -9.89
C ASN A 34 3.84 -3.32 -10.18
N THR A 35 4.35 -2.73 -11.24
CA THR A 35 5.76 -2.87 -11.65
C THR A 35 6.46 -1.52 -11.66
N SER A 36 7.78 -1.57 -11.58
CA SER A 36 8.67 -0.43 -11.82
C SER A 36 9.55 -0.76 -13.01
N LYS A 37 10.02 0.25 -13.74
CA LYS A 37 10.85 0.07 -14.94
C LYS A 37 12.28 -0.35 -14.59
N SER A 38 12.73 -0.06 -13.37
CA SER A 38 14.03 -0.47 -12.83
C SER A 38 13.95 -0.73 -11.32
N GLY A 39 14.99 -1.38 -10.77
CA GLY A 39 15.18 -1.54 -9.33
C GLY A 39 15.25 -0.19 -8.61
N ASP A 40 16.07 0.74 -9.11
CA ASP A 40 16.19 2.09 -8.54
C ASP A 40 14.85 2.83 -8.46
N GLU A 41 13.97 2.67 -9.46
CA GLU A 41 12.63 3.26 -9.43
C GLU A 41 11.75 2.59 -8.36
N ALA A 42 11.86 1.26 -8.20
CA ALA A 42 11.16 0.52 -7.17
C ALA A 42 11.57 1.00 -5.77
N ASP A 43 12.87 1.14 -5.52
CA ASP A 43 13.40 1.56 -4.22
C ASP A 43 12.99 2.99 -3.87
N LYS A 44 13.11 3.91 -4.84
CA LYS A 44 12.66 5.31 -4.65
C LYS A 44 11.18 5.39 -4.30
N LYS A 45 10.33 4.61 -4.98
CA LYS A 45 8.90 4.55 -4.69
C LYS A 45 8.62 3.95 -3.31
N ALA A 46 9.35 2.90 -2.92
CA ALA A 46 9.19 2.27 -1.61
C ALA A 46 9.49 3.27 -0.48
N ILE A 47 10.65 3.92 -0.54
CA ILE A 47 11.07 4.93 0.46
C ILE A 47 10.05 6.09 0.53
N LEU A 48 9.63 6.61 -0.63
CA LEU A 48 8.64 7.69 -0.68
C LEU A 48 7.31 7.28 0.00
N ASN A 49 6.85 6.06 -0.28
CA ASN A 49 5.59 5.57 0.27
C ASN A 49 5.67 5.35 1.79
N ASP A 50 6.80 4.88 2.30
CA ASP A 50 6.99 4.71 3.75
C ASP A 50 6.94 6.05 4.48
N TRP A 51 7.62 7.07 3.97
CA TRP A 51 7.54 8.42 4.53
C TRP A 51 6.13 9.02 4.42
N TYR A 52 5.43 8.76 3.31
CA TYR A 52 4.05 9.21 3.15
C TYR A 52 3.12 8.59 4.18
N MET A 53 3.26 7.29 4.46
CA MET A 53 2.48 6.58 5.46
C MET A 53 2.78 7.09 6.87
N ILE A 54 4.05 7.24 7.24
CA ILE A 54 4.45 7.85 8.53
C ILE A 54 3.81 9.23 8.72
N GLY A 55 3.83 10.08 7.68
CA GLY A 55 3.21 11.40 7.74
C GLY A 55 1.69 11.35 7.92
N ASN A 56 1.01 10.35 7.35
CA ASN A 56 -0.42 10.13 7.59
C ASN A 56 -0.68 9.68 9.03
N ASP A 57 0.15 8.78 9.56
CA ASP A 57 -0.01 8.27 10.93
C ASP A 57 0.18 9.38 11.96
N ILE A 58 1.21 10.22 11.80
CA ILE A 58 1.44 11.40 12.65
C ILE A 58 0.24 12.35 12.60
N ARG A 59 -0.27 12.63 11.40
CA ARG A 59 -1.44 13.51 11.23
C ARG A 59 -2.69 12.92 11.89
N GLY A 60 -2.91 11.62 11.72
CA GLY A 60 -4.03 10.91 12.35
C GLY A 60 -3.97 10.98 13.87
N ALA A 61 -2.79 10.73 14.44
CA ALA A 61 -2.56 10.84 15.89
C ALA A 61 -2.80 12.26 16.41
N TYR A 62 -2.34 13.28 15.67
CA TYR A 62 -2.56 14.68 16.04
C TYR A 62 -4.04 15.08 16.03
N GLU A 63 -4.79 14.71 14.99
CA GLU A 63 -6.22 15.01 14.92
C GLU A 63 -7.02 14.27 16.00
N GLN A 64 -6.62 13.03 16.32
CA GLN A 64 -7.20 12.29 17.44
C GLN A 64 -6.95 12.99 18.77
N PHE A 65 -5.69 13.35 19.06
CA PHE A 65 -5.31 14.10 20.27
C PHE A 65 -6.13 15.39 20.40
N LYS A 66 -6.24 16.17 19.32
CA LYS A 66 -7.01 17.43 19.29
C LYS A 66 -8.50 17.19 19.57
N LYS A 67 -9.08 16.11 19.05
CA LYS A 67 -10.48 15.76 19.30
C LYS A 67 -10.72 15.39 20.77
N GLU A 68 -9.83 14.60 21.35
CA GLU A 68 -9.92 14.16 22.75
C GLU A 68 -9.78 15.35 23.72
N ASN A 69 -8.83 16.25 23.48
CA ASN A 69 -8.61 17.42 24.35
C ASN A 69 -9.70 18.49 24.22
N LYS A 70 -10.33 18.64 23.04
CA LYS A 70 -11.49 19.53 22.88
C LYS A 70 -12.76 18.99 23.54
N ALA A 71 -12.89 17.67 23.70
CA ALA A 71 -14.03 17.05 24.38
C ALA A 71 -13.91 17.07 25.91
N GLN A 72 -12.71 17.37 26.43
CA GLN A 72 -12.40 17.45 27.86
C GLN A 72 -12.48 18.89 28.43
N ALA A 73 -12.61 19.89 27.56
CA ALA A 73 -12.76 21.31 27.90
C ALA A 73 -14.23 21.74 27.79
#